data_AF-A0A5D0UPG9-F1
#
_entry.id   AF-A0A5D0UPG9-F1
#
_cell.length_a   1.000
_cell.length_b   1.000
_cell.length_c   1.000
_cell.angle_alpha   90.00
_cell.angle_beta   90.00
_cell.angle_gamma   90.00
#
_symmetry.space_group_name_H-M   'P 1'
#
loop_
_entity.id
_entity.type
_entity.pdbx_description
1 polymer ?
#
loop_
_entity_poly.entity_id
_entity_poly.type
_entity_poly.pdbx_seq_one_letter_code
_entity_poly.pdbx_strand_id
1 'polypeptide(L)'
;MVDILHRVGVTTPTPEKVYDALTTVEGLAGWWTDDTKGSGEVGGVLEFRFPVGGFDMEVVELRPSERVAWRVVDGPEEWIGTTIDWDLRQDGDYTIVLFKHRGWKEPVEFMHHCSTKWGTFLMSLKSLVETGEGAPAPRDVWISDWH
;
A
#
# COMPACT_ATOMS: atom_id res chain seq x y z
N MET A 1 -21.49 -1.78 1.09
CA MET A 1 -20.06 -1.55 0.82
C MET A 1 -19.28 -2.74 1.32
N VAL A 2 -18.23 -3.09 0.59
CA VAL A 2 -17.33 -4.21 0.88
C VAL A 2 -15.90 -3.68 0.96
N ASP A 3 -15.06 -4.32 1.77
CA ASP A 3 -13.69 -3.86 2.03
C ASP A 3 -12.71 -5.01 1.82
N ILE A 4 -11.49 -4.69 1.37
CA ILE A 4 -10.35 -5.62 1.37
C ILE A 4 -9.57 -5.37 2.66
N LEU A 5 -9.42 -6.39 3.50
CA LEU A 5 -8.76 -6.29 4.79
C LEU A 5 -7.64 -7.33 4.88
N HIS A 6 -6.43 -6.89 5.23
CA HIS A 6 -5.28 -7.77 5.42
C HIS A 6 -4.57 -7.49 6.73
N ARG A 7 -3.93 -8.52 7.29
CA ARG A 7 -3.06 -8.42 8.47
C ARG A 7 -1.71 -9.02 8.15
N VAL A 8 -0.64 -8.25 8.31
CA VAL A 8 0.74 -8.73 8.17
C VAL A 8 1.56 -8.39 9.40
N GLY A 9 2.41 -9.32 9.83
CA GLY A 9 3.41 -9.10 10.87
C GLY A 9 4.79 -8.96 10.25
N VAL A 10 5.50 -7.91 10.63
CA VAL A 10 6.86 -7.59 10.18
C VAL A 10 7.78 -7.58 11.38
N THR A 11 8.91 -8.28 11.31
CA THR A 11 9.87 -8.43 12.40
C THR A 11 10.74 -7.19 12.48
N THR A 12 10.38 -6.27 13.36
CA THR A 12 11.08 -5.00 13.58
C THR A 12 10.86 -4.55 15.02
N PRO A 13 11.86 -3.95 15.69
CA PRO A 13 11.74 -3.54 17.09
C PRO A 13 10.72 -2.42 17.31
N THR A 14 10.46 -1.59 16.29
CA THR A 14 9.48 -0.50 16.33
C THR A 14 8.76 -0.36 14.99
N PRO A 15 7.57 0.28 14.94
CA PRO A 15 6.83 0.53 13.70
C PRO A 15 7.45 1.58 12.76
N GLU A 16 8.50 2.28 13.20
CA GLU A 16 9.10 3.42 12.48
C GLU A 16 9.54 3.04 11.06
N LYS A 17 10.23 1.90 10.89
CA LYS A 17 10.65 1.44 9.55
C LYS A 17 9.48 1.14 8.63
N VAL A 18 8.39 0.59 9.18
CA VAL A 18 7.18 0.32 8.39
C VAL A 18 6.51 1.63 8.02
N TYR A 19 6.44 2.58 8.96
CA TYR A 19 5.89 3.91 8.71
C TYR A 19 6.68 4.64 7.61
N ASP A 20 8.01 4.67 7.70
CA ASP A 20 8.86 5.29 6.68
C ASP A 20 8.69 4.65 5.30
N ALA A 21 8.55 3.32 5.25
CA ALA A 21 8.26 2.59 4.02
C ALA A 21 6.90 2.95 3.40
N LEU A 22 5.96 3.47 4.20
CA LEU A 22 4.63 3.90 3.75
C LEU A 22 4.54 5.40 3.46
N THR A 23 5.42 6.23 4.02
CA THR A 23 5.27 7.71 3.93
C THR A 23 6.32 8.40 3.09
N THR A 24 7.42 7.71 2.74
CA THR A 24 8.47 8.27 1.90
C THR A 24 8.37 7.75 0.47
N VAL A 25 8.71 8.58 -0.51
CA VAL A 25 8.73 8.19 -1.93
C VAL A 25 9.70 7.03 -2.15
N GLU A 26 10.88 7.06 -1.53
CA GLU A 26 11.87 5.98 -1.59
C GLU A 26 11.33 4.68 -0.98
N GLY A 27 10.70 4.77 0.19
CA GLY A 27 10.08 3.63 0.86
C GLY A 27 8.98 2.98 0.00
N LEU A 28 8.06 3.80 -0.51
CA LEU A 28 6.97 3.35 -1.37
C LEU A 28 7.49 2.71 -2.67
N ALA A 29 8.52 3.31 -3.28
CA ALA A 29 9.17 2.74 -4.46
C ALA A 29 9.83 1.39 -4.16
N GLY A 30 10.33 1.20 -2.94
CA GLY A 30 11.00 -0.03 -2.53
C GLY A 30 10.11 -1.26 -2.41
N TRP A 31 8.78 -1.11 -2.28
CA TRP A 31 7.88 -2.27 -2.14
C TRP A 31 6.67 -2.28 -3.06
N TRP A 32 6.21 -1.11 -3.57
CA TRP A 32 4.99 -1.00 -4.35
C TRP A 32 5.27 -0.88 -5.86
N THR A 33 5.88 0.22 -6.33
CA THR A 33 6.29 0.38 -7.73
C THR A 33 7.46 1.34 -7.86
N ASP A 34 8.46 1.01 -8.68
CA ASP A 34 9.66 1.83 -8.88
C ASP A 34 9.33 3.25 -9.39
N ASP A 35 8.26 3.40 -10.17
CA ASP A 35 7.80 4.71 -10.65
C ASP A 35 6.80 5.31 -9.66
N THR A 36 7.33 5.70 -8.50
CA THR A 36 6.62 6.45 -7.46
C THR A 36 7.14 7.88 -7.39
N LYS A 37 6.24 8.86 -7.43
CA LYS A 37 6.55 10.30 -7.37
C LYS A 37 5.55 11.03 -6.49
N GLY A 38 5.74 12.35 -6.35
CA GLY A 38 4.82 13.24 -5.66
C GLY A 38 5.26 13.58 -4.23
N SER A 39 4.29 13.87 -3.36
CA SER A 39 4.52 14.28 -1.99
C SER A 39 3.82 13.36 -1.01
N GLY A 40 4.60 12.82 -0.06
CA GLY A 40 4.11 12.01 1.05
C GLY A 40 3.60 12.82 2.24
N GLU A 41 3.55 14.16 2.16
CA GLU A 41 3.01 15.01 3.23
C GLU A 41 1.48 15.06 3.20
N VAL A 42 0.83 15.36 4.33
CA VAL A 42 -0.63 15.53 4.38
C VAL A 42 -1.09 16.62 3.40
N GLY A 43 -2.08 16.29 2.57
CA GLY A 43 -2.57 17.10 1.46
C GLY A 43 -1.73 16.99 0.17
N GLY A 44 -0.59 16.31 0.24
CA GLY A 44 0.21 15.93 -0.92
C GLY A 44 -0.43 14.80 -1.71
N VAL A 45 -0.07 14.69 -2.99
CA VAL A 45 -0.50 13.61 -3.88
C VAL A 45 0.71 12.73 -4.20
N LEU A 46 0.54 11.43 -3.99
CA LEU A 46 1.46 10.37 -4.41
C LEU A 46 1.00 9.84 -5.77
N GLU A 47 1.92 9.80 -6.71
CA GLU A 47 1.69 9.30 -8.06
C GLU A 47 2.37 7.94 -8.22
N PHE A 48 1.58 6.90 -8.47
CA PHE A 48 2.07 5.55 -8.69
C PHE A 48 1.84 5.16 -10.15
N ARG A 49 2.88 4.75 -10.86
CA ARG A 49 2.78 4.24 -12.23
C ARG A 49 3.22 2.79 -12.27
N PHE A 50 2.45 1.99 -12.98
CA PHE A 50 2.73 0.58 -13.24
C PHE A 50 2.98 0.41 -14.74
N PRO A 51 3.54 -0.72 -15.20
CA PRO A 51 3.65 -1.01 -16.63
C PRO A 51 2.31 -0.86 -17.37
N VAL A 52 1.21 -1.14 -16.66
CA VAL A 52 -0.15 -0.98 -17.15
C VAL A 52 -0.93 -0.13 -16.13
N GLY A 53 -1.22 1.11 -16.50
CA GLY A 53 -2.02 2.02 -15.69
C GLY A 53 -1.26 2.68 -14.53
N GLY A 54 -2.02 3.25 -13.59
CA GLY A 54 -1.50 4.00 -12.46
C GLY A 54 -2.61 4.51 -11.57
N PHE A 55 -2.21 5.05 -10.42
CA PHE A 55 -3.11 5.60 -9.42
C PHE A 55 -2.49 6.85 -8.84
N ASP A 56 -3.32 7.86 -8.57
CA ASP A 56 -2.93 9.00 -7.77
C ASP A 56 -3.69 8.95 -6.44
N MET A 57 -2.95 9.13 -5.34
CA MET A 57 -3.50 9.03 -4.00
C MET A 57 -3.12 10.26 -3.19
N GLU A 58 -4.11 10.96 -2.67
CA GLU A 58 -3.94 12.07 -1.76
C GLU A 58 -3.67 11.54 -0.34
N VAL A 59 -2.63 12.04 0.32
CA VAL A 59 -2.34 11.72 1.72
C VAL A 59 -3.30 12.51 2.61
N VAL A 60 -4.22 11.80 3.27
CA VAL A 60 -5.27 12.45 4.08
C VAL A 60 -4.95 12.48 5.57
N GLU A 61 -4.17 11.54 6.07
CA GLU A 61 -3.80 11.47 7.49
C GLU A 61 -2.44 10.80 7.68
N LEU A 62 -1.62 11.38 8.55
CA LEU A 62 -0.37 10.80 9.04
C LEU A 62 -0.31 10.93 10.55
N ARG A 63 -0.17 9.80 11.24
CA ARG A 63 0.19 9.71 12.66
C ARG A 63 1.46 8.86 12.77
N PRO A 64 2.61 9.47 13.12
CA PRO A 64 3.90 8.79 13.14
C PRO A 64 3.85 7.44 13.84
N SER A 65 4.33 6.39 13.16
CA SER A 65 4.42 5.02 13.67
C SER A 65 3.09 4.39 14.14
N GLU A 66 1.95 4.98 13.77
CA GLU A 66 0.62 4.52 14.23
C GLU A 66 -0.39 4.42 13.08
N ARG A 67 -0.48 5.43 12.21
CA ARG A 67 -1.51 5.46 11.17
C ARG A 67 -1.08 6.23 9.92
N VAL A 68 -1.44 5.70 8.78
CA VAL A 68 -1.35 6.36 7.48
C VAL A 68 -2.68 6.15 6.75
N ALA A 69 -3.22 7.19 6.15
CA ALA A 69 -4.40 7.06 5.29
C ALA A 69 -4.25 7.88 4.02
N TRP A 70 -4.68 7.26 2.91
CA TRP A 70 -4.73 7.88 1.59
C TRP A 70 -6.14 7.78 1.01
N ARG A 71 -6.46 8.72 0.12
CA ARG A 71 -7.68 8.69 -0.69
C ARG A 71 -7.29 8.62 -2.16
N VAL A 72 -7.88 7.68 -2.90
CA VAL A 72 -7.62 7.57 -4.34
C VAL A 72 -8.35 8.71 -5.05
N VAL A 73 -7.59 9.51 -5.80
CA VAL A 73 -8.09 10.68 -6.54
C VAL A 73 -8.03 10.50 -8.05
N ASP A 74 -7.21 9.57 -8.55
CA ASP A 74 -7.18 9.18 -9.96
C ASP A 74 -6.81 7.69 -10.13
N GLY A 75 -7.24 7.07 -11.22
CA GLY A 75 -7.04 5.65 -11.54
C GLY A 75 -8.31 4.95 -12.06
N PRO A 76 -8.42 3.61 -11.92
CA PRO A 76 -9.62 2.86 -12.28
C PRO A 76 -10.86 3.37 -11.54
N GLU A 77 -12.01 3.35 -12.23
CA GLU A 77 -13.27 3.91 -11.69
C GLU A 77 -13.70 3.26 -10.36
N GLU A 78 -13.38 1.99 -10.17
CA GLU A 78 -13.69 1.24 -8.96
C GLU A 78 -12.88 1.70 -7.74
N TRP A 79 -11.71 2.31 -7.95
CA TRP A 79 -10.86 2.82 -6.87
C TRP A 79 -11.12 4.30 -6.59
N ILE A 80 -11.52 5.12 -7.57
CA ILE A 80 -11.68 6.57 -7.34
C ILE A 80 -12.67 6.83 -6.18
N GLY A 81 -12.20 7.56 -5.16
CA GLY A 81 -12.97 7.88 -3.95
C GLY A 81 -12.89 6.84 -2.83
N THR A 82 -12.24 5.69 -3.03
CA THR A 82 -11.93 4.74 -1.95
C THR A 82 -10.81 5.25 -1.05
N THR A 83 -10.62 4.62 0.11
CA THR A 83 -9.50 4.92 1.01
C THR A 83 -8.59 3.72 1.20
N ILE A 84 -7.30 4.01 1.32
CA ILE A 84 -6.27 3.04 1.72
C ILE A 84 -5.80 3.42 3.11
N ASP A 85 -5.99 2.53 4.07
CA ASP A 85 -5.68 2.75 5.47
C ASP A 85 -4.68 1.73 6.00
N TRP A 86 -3.75 2.24 6.79
CA TRP A 86 -2.71 1.49 7.44
C TRP A 86 -2.75 1.81 8.92
N ASP A 87 -3.12 0.84 9.77
CA ASP A 87 -2.91 0.95 11.22
C ASP A 87 -1.70 0.11 11.62
N LEU A 88 -0.78 0.73 12.36
CA LEU A 88 0.47 0.14 12.81
C LEU A 88 0.46 0.01 14.33
N ARG A 89 0.95 -1.10 14.85
CA ARG A 89 1.21 -1.25 16.29
C ARG A 89 2.33 -2.24 16.56
N GLN A 90 3.10 -2.02 17.61
CA GLN A 90 4.04 -3.03 18.10
C GLN A 90 3.31 -4.14 18.85
N ASP A 91 3.74 -5.39 18.66
CA ASP A 91 3.23 -6.61 19.30
C ASP A 91 4.38 -7.60 19.49
N GLY A 92 5.04 -7.55 20.65
CA GLY A 92 6.26 -8.30 20.91
C GLY A 92 7.37 -7.93 19.93
N ASP A 93 7.91 -8.92 19.23
CA ASP A 93 8.99 -8.75 18.23
C ASP A 93 8.49 -8.31 16.85
N TYR A 94 7.16 -8.12 16.70
CA TYR A 94 6.54 -7.74 15.44
C TYR A 94 5.95 -6.34 15.49
N THR A 95 6.11 -5.57 14.42
CA THR A 95 5.14 -4.55 14.05
C THR A 95 4.01 -5.21 13.25
N ILE A 96 2.78 -5.01 13.70
CA ILE A 96 1.57 -5.46 13.03
C ILE A 96 1.05 -4.35 12.13
N VAL A 97 0.83 -4.68 10.87
CA VAL A 97 0.18 -3.85 9.86
C VAL A 97 -1.23 -4.35 9.63
N LEU A 98 -2.21 -3.50 9.87
CA LEU A 98 -3.61 -3.73 9.52
C LEU A 98 -3.95 -2.86 8.30
N PHE A 99 -3.88 -3.49 7.13
CA PHE A 99 -4.19 -2.86 5.86
C PHE A 99 -5.69 -2.93 5.56
N LYS A 100 -6.24 -1.85 5.03
CA LYS A 100 -7.64 -1.78 4.59
C LYS A 100 -7.75 -0.97 3.32
N HIS A 101 -8.35 -1.54 2.28
CA HIS A 101 -8.84 -0.78 1.13
C HIS A 101 -10.36 -0.77 1.18
N ARG A 102 -10.91 0.41 1.49
CA ARG A 102 -12.30 0.58 1.93
C ARG A 102 -13.13 1.41 0.97
N GLY A 103 -14.43 1.14 0.97
CA GLY A 103 -15.40 1.95 0.22
C GLY A 103 -15.69 1.44 -1.19
N TRP A 104 -15.42 0.17 -1.48
CA TRP A 104 -15.83 -0.43 -2.75
C TRP A 104 -17.36 -0.45 -2.87
N LYS A 105 -17.85 -0.03 -4.04
CA LYS A 105 -19.29 -0.02 -4.37
C LYS A 105 -19.84 -1.44 -4.38
N GLU A 106 -19.13 -2.36 -5.02
CA GLU A 106 -19.52 -3.76 -5.22
C GLU A 106 -18.30 -4.69 -5.40
N PRO A 107 -18.42 -5.99 -5.08
CA PRO A 107 -17.35 -6.97 -5.21
C PRO A 107 -17.23 -7.50 -6.65
N VAL A 108 -16.84 -6.64 -7.60
CA VAL A 108 -16.54 -7.04 -8.98
C VAL A 108 -15.27 -7.88 -9.07
N GLU A 109 -15.05 -8.58 -10.18
CA GLU A 109 -13.85 -9.39 -10.42
C GLU A 109 -12.54 -8.60 -10.18
N PHE A 110 -12.53 -7.31 -10.53
CA PHE A 110 -11.41 -6.43 -10.26
C PHE A 110 -11.07 -6.33 -8.76
N MET A 111 -12.06 -6.35 -7.86
CA MET A 111 -11.82 -6.39 -6.42
C MET A 111 -11.10 -7.67 -5.98
N HIS A 112 -11.43 -8.82 -6.58
CA HIS A 112 -10.75 -10.10 -6.32
C HIS A 112 -9.28 -10.05 -6.76
N HIS A 113 -9.03 -9.50 -7.96
CA HIS A 113 -7.69 -9.25 -8.46
C HIS A 113 -6.90 -8.32 -7.52
N CYS A 114 -7.48 -7.17 -7.16
CA CYS A 114 -6.85 -6.20 -6.26
C CYS A 114 -6.58 -6.81 -4.88
N SER A 115 -7.48 -7.63 -4.34
CA SER A 115 -7.27 -8.31 -3.06
C SER A 115 -6.01 -9.19 -3.09
N THR A 116 -5.80 -9.89 -4.21
CA THR A 116 -4.62 -10.75 -4.39
C THR A 116 -3.35 -9.92 -4.60
N LYS A 117 -3.41 -8.85 -5.42
CA LYS A 117 -2.28 -7.91 -5.57
C LYS A 117 -1.87 -7.28 -4.25
N TRP A 118 -2.82 -6.83 -3.43
CA TRP A 118 -2.52 -6.29 -2.10
C TRP A 118 -1.80 -7.33 -1.23
N GLY A 119 -2.26 -8.59 -1.23
CA GLY A 119 -1.56 -9.67 -0.53
C GLY A 119 -0.10 -9.83 -0.97
N THR A 120 0.15 -9.85 -2.28
CA THR A 120 1.52 -9.92 -2.84
C THR A 120 2.37 -8.74 -2.40
N PHE A 121 1.89 -7.51 -2.54
CA PHE A 121 2.67 -6.34 -2.22
C PHE A 121 2.87 -6.12 -0.71
N LEU A 122 1.95 -6.59 0.14
CA LEU A 122 2.18 -6.64 1.58
C LEU A 122 3.34 -7.58 1.95
N MET A 123 3.54 -8.66 1.20
CA MET A 123 4.72 -9.51 1.34
C MET A 123 6.00 -8.80 0.86
N SER A 124 5.90 -7.99 -0.20
CA SER A 124 6.99 -7.11 -0.65
C SER A 124 7.38 -6.09 0.43
N LEU A 125 6.41 -5.43 1.06
CA LEU A 125 6.64 -4.50 2.17
C LEU A 125 7.32 -5.19 3.36
N LYS A 126 6.85 -6.38 3.73
CA LYS A 126 7.47 -7.18 4.78
C LYS A 126 8.93 -7.49 4.45
N SER A 127 9.21 -7.93 3.23
CA SER A 127 10.57 -8.24 2.78
C SER A 127 11.46 -6.99 2.83
N LEU A 128 11.00 -5.87 2.28
CA LEU A 128 11.74 -4.60 2.30
C LEU A 128 12.16 -4.22 3.73
N VAL A 129 11.25 -4.30 4.69
CA VAL A 129 11.54 -3.89 6.07
C VAL A 129 12.47 -4.89 6.79
N GLU A 130 12.32 -6.19 6.53
CA GLU A 130 13.10 -7.24 7.21
C GLU A 130 14.50 -7.44 6.61
N THR A 131 14.66 -7.26 5.30
CA THR A 131 15.89 -7.62 4.56
C THR A 131 16.53 -6.43 3.85
N GLY A 132 15.81 -5.33 3.66
CA GLY A 132 16.21 -4.20 2.82
C GLY A 132 15.88 -4.37 1.34
N GLU A 133 15.25 -5.48 0.94
CA GLU A 133 14.92 -5.77 -0.46
C GLU A 133 13.45 -6.18 -0.60
N GLY A 134 12.66 -5.35 -1.30
CA GLY A 134 11.29 -5.65 -1.70
C GLY A 134 11.20 -6.17 -3.14
N ALA A 135 9.98 -6.46 -3.57
CA ALA A 135 9.64 -6.84 -4.94
C ALA A 135 8.58 -5.87 -5.53
N PRO A 136 8.91 -4.58 -5.72
CA PRO A 136 8.00 -3.61 -6.32
C PRO A 136 7.79 -3.92 -7.80
N ALA A 137 6.70 -3.41 -8.39
CA ALA A 137 6.54 -3.45 -9.84
C ALA A 137 7.70 -2.73 -10.54
N PRO A 138 8.22 -3.26 -11.67
CA PRO A 138 7.69 -4.40 -12.44
C PRO A 138 8.22 -5.78 -12.04
N ARG A 139 8.94 -5.88 -10.91
CA ARG A 139 9.54 -7.12 -10.38
C ARG A 139 8.63 -7.87 -9.40
N ASP A 140 7.38 -7.43 -9.26
CA ASP A 140 6.38 -8.04 -8.40
C ASP A 140 5.95 -9.43 -8.90
N VAL A 141 5.19 -10.17 -8.07
CA VAL A 141 4.62 -11.44 -8.53
C VAL A 141 3.50 -11.17 -9.53
N TRP A 142 3.65 -11.75 -10.71
CA TRP A 142 2.65 -11.70 -11.78
C TRP A 142 1.53 -12.68 -11.43
N ILE A 143 0.30 -12.17 -11.31
CA ILE A 143 -0.87 -12.93 -10.87
C ILE A 143 -2.06 -12.86 -11.84
N SER A 144 -1.90 -12.23 -13.01
CA SER A 144 -2.96 -12.08 -14.01
C SER A 144 -2.43 -12.28 -15.41
N ASP A 145 -3.37 -12.65 -16.29
CA ASP A 145 -3.27 -12.63 -17.75
C ASP A 145 -3.83 -11.31 -18.33
N TRP A 146 -4.06 -10.31 -17.48
CA TRP A 146 -4.45 -8.96 -17.88
C TRP A 146 -3.16 -8.17 -18.12
N HIS A 147 -2.91 -7.83 -19.39
CA HIS A 147 -1.73 -7.11 -19.89
C HIS A 147 -2.19 -5.80 -20.52
#